data_AF-A0A0J0YHF3-F1
#
_entry.id   AF-A0A0J0YHF3-F1
#
_cell.length_a   1.000
_cell.length_b   1.000
_cell.length_c   1.000
_cell.angle_alpha   90.00
_cell.angle_beta   90.00
_cell.angle_gamma   90.00
#
_symmetry.space_group_name_H-M   'P 1'
#
loop_
_entity.id
_entity.type
_entity.pdbx_description
1 polymer ?
#
loop_
_entity_poly.entity_id
_entity_poly.type
_entity_poly.pdbx_seq_one_letter_code
_entity_poly.pdbx_strand_id
1 'polypeptide(L)'
;MKDNTLYHMLDLIEEIDKVDKMILLHENSSSAVMSNQYKNQKLKLSNYLVKELLTNSDNRSEVMYIIKLFIEKFYTNEISHLKFEENDNLKKIENIFIENYS
;
A
#
# COMPACT_ATOMS: atom_id res chain seq x y z
N MET A 1 -17.31 -7.90 -7.32
CA MET A 1 -16.12 -8.75 -7.58
C MET A 1 -16.56 -10.19 -7.72
N LYS A 2 -15.98 -10.95 -8.64
CA LYS A 2 -16.21 -12.42 -8.69
C LYS A 2 -15.41 -13.09 -7.58
N ASP A 3 -15.91 -14.18 -7.02
CA ASP A 3 -15.29 -14.86 -5.85
C ASP A 3 -13.80 -15.20 -6.06
N ASN A 4 -13.42 -15.64 -7.27
CA ASN A 4 -12.03 -15.96 -7.59
C ASN A 4 -11.08 -14.73 -7.51
N THR A 5 -11.59 -13.55 -7.86
CA THR A 5 -10.81 -12.31 -7.77
C THR A 5 -10.60 -11.90 -6.31
N LEU A 6 -11.58 -12.14 -5.45
CA LEU A 6 -11.46 -11.87 -4.01
C LEU A 6 -10.39 -12.78 -3.37
N TYR A 7 -10.43 -14.09 -3.64
CA TYR A 7 -9.40 -15.01 -3.14
C TYR A 7 -8.00 -14.63 -3.60
N HIS A 8 -7.83 -14.29 -4.88
CA HIS A 8 -6.56 -13.80 -5.41
C HIS A 8 -6.06 -12.55 -4.67
N MET A 9 -6.95 -11.60 -4.34
CA MET A 9 -6.57 -10.41 -3.56
C MET A 9 -6.19 -10.73 -2.12
N LEU A 10 -6.85 -11.70 -1.49
CA LEU A 10 -6.49 -12.17 -0.15
C LEU A 10 -5.10 -12.82 -0.16
N ASP A 11 -4.82 -13.66 -1.16
CA ASP A 11 -3.51 -14.30 -1.33
C ASP A 11 -2.40 -13.24 -1.52
N LEU A 12 -2.67 -12.20 -2.33
CA LEU A 12 -1.74 -11.08 -2.52
C LEU A 12 -1.46 -10.33 -1.22
N ILE A 13 -2.50 -10.06 -0.41
CA ILE A 13 -2.32 -9.39 0.89
C ILE A 13 -1.48 -10.26 1.83
N GLU A 14 -1.67 -11.58 1.83
CA GLU A 14 -0.89 -12.50 2.64
C GLU A 14 0.57 -12.56 2.17
N GLU A 15 0.83 -12.53 0.87
CA GLU A 15 2.18 -12.47 0.32
C GLU A 15 2.89 -11.16 0.72
N ILE A 16 2.20 -10.02 0.65
CA ILE A 16 2.72 -8.73 1.10
C ILE A 16 3.10 -8.78 2.58
N ASP A 17 2.23 -9.35 3.43
CA ASP A 17 2.49 -9.50 4.87
C ASP A 17 3.70 -10.39 5.17
N LYS A 18 3.89 -11.47 4.41
CA LYS A 18 5.08 -12.31 4.51
C LYS A 18 6.36 -11.54 4.16
N VAL A 19 6.35 -10.78 3.07
CA VAL A 19 7.50 -9.97 2.66
C VAL A 19 7.79 -8.89 3.71
N ASP A 20 6.77 -8.26 4.26
CA ASP A 20 6.92 -7.24 5.30
C ASP A 20 7.60 -7.81 6.57
N LYS A 21 7.19 -9.00 7.00
CA LYS A 21 7.86 -9.74 8.08
C LYS A 21 9.32 -10.06 7.76
N MET A 22 9.65 -10.35 6.50
CA MET A 22 11.04 -10.58 6.08
C MET A 22 11.88 -9.30 6.11
N ILE A 23 11.28 -8.14 5.80
CA ILE A 23 11.94 -6.83 5.94
C ILE A 23 12.29 -6.59 7.41
N LEU A 24 11.32 -6.79 8.31
CA LEU A 24 11.53 -6.62 9.76
C LEU A 24 12.61 -7.56 10.30
N LEU A 25 12.60 -8.82 9.88
CA LEU A 25 13.60 -9.81 10.31
C LEU A 25 15.02 -9.42 9.91
N HIS A 26 15.18 -8.70 8.79
CA HIS A 26 16.48 -8.28 8.26
C HIS A 26 16.83 -6.82 8.55
N GLU A 27 16.03 -6.11 9.34
CA GLU A 27 16.22 -4.68 9.64
C GLU A 27 17.57 -4.41 10.32
N ASN A 28 18.02 -5.32 11.19
CA ASN A 28 19.30 -5.23 11.90
C ASN A 28 20.44 -5.99 11.21
N SER A 29 20.24 -6.47 9.97
CA SER A 29 21.28 -7.21 9.25
C SER A 29 22.37 -6.26 8.73
N SER A 30 23.62 -6.73 8.70
CA SER A 30 24.78 -5.92 8.28
C SER A 30 24.82 -5.60 6.78
N SER A 31 24.00 -6.26 5.97
CA SER A 31 23.95 -6.10 4.52
C SER A 31 22.60 -5.56 4.08
N ALA A 32 22.61 -4.37 3.47
CA ALA A 32 21.41 -3.74 2.91
C ALA A 32 20.86 -4.47 1.67
N VAL A 33 21.61 -5.40 1.07
CA VAL A 33 21.22 -6.06 -0.19
C VAL A 33 19.91 -6.84 -0.03
N MET A 34 19.78 -7.66 1.02
CA MET A 34 18.57 -8.46 1.25
C MET A 34 17.38 -7.57 1.64
N SER A 35 17.58 -6.59 2.52
CA SER A 35 16.54 -5.63 2.88
C SER A 35 16.00 -4.89 1.65
N ASN A 36 16.89 -4.45 0.74
CA ASN A 36 16.50 -3.77 -0.49
C ASN A 36 15.73 -4.69 -1.45
N GLN A 37 16.10 -5.97 -1.55
CA GLN A 37 15.37 -6.94 -2.35
C GLN A 37 13.93 -7.13 -1.85
N TYR A 38 13.75 -7.32 -0.54
CA TYR A 38 12.41 -7.46 0.05
C TYR A 38 11.59 -6.17 -0.06
N LYS A 39 12.18 -5.00 0.15
CA LYS A 39 11.51 -3.70 -0.06
C LYS A 39 11.01 -3.55 -1.51
N ASN A 40 11.85 -3.91 -2.49
CA ASN A 40 11.47 -3.88 -3.90
C ASN A 40 10.37 -4.90 -4.22
N GLN A 41 10.39 -6.08 -3.61
CA GLN A 41 9.34 -7.08 -3.76
C GLN A 41 8.01 -6.59 -3.17
N LYS A 42 8.03 -6.04 -1.95
CA LYS A 42 6.86 -5.43 -1.30
C LYS A 42 6.24 -4.38 -2.21
N LEU A 43 7.04 -3.46 -2.75
CA LEU A 43 6.56 -2.42 -3.67
C LEU A 43 5.88 -2.99 -4.92
N LYS A 44 6.45 -4.03 -5.54
CA LYS A 44 5.85 -4.67 -6.72
C LYS A 44 4.50 -5.29 -6.42
N LEU A 45 4.39 -6.02 -5.31
CA LEU A 45 3.14 -6.66 -4.89
C LEU A 45 2.08 -5.63 -4.51
N SER A 46 2.45 -4.58 -3.78
CA SER A 46 1.55 -3.46 -3.43
C SER A 46 1.00 -2.77 -4.68
N ASN A 47 1.85 -2.46 -5.66
CA ASN A 47 1.42 -1.85 -6.92
C ASN A 47 0.47 -2.76 -7.70
N TYR A 48 0.72 -4.08 -7.67
CA TYR A 48 -0.15 -5.05 -8.32
C TYR A 48 -1.52 -5.13 -7.64
N LEU A 49 -1.57 -5.17 -6.30
CA LEU A 49 -2.83 -5.13 -5.54
C LEU A 49 -3.65 -3.86 -5.85
N VAL A 50 -3.00 -2.69 -5.82
CA VAL A 50 -3.67 -1.41 -6.15
C VAL A 50 -4.24 -1.45 -7.57
N LYS A 51 -3.47 -1.96 -8.53
CA LYS A 51 -3.93 -2.09 -9.92
C LYS A 51 -5.12 -3.04 -10.03
N GLU A 52 -5.08 -4.19 -9.37
CA GLU A 52 -6.18 -5.16 -9.37
C GLU A 52 -7.45 -4.57 -8.75
N LEU A 53 -7.33 -3.84 -7.64
CA LEU A 53 -8.46 -3.16 -6.99
C LEU A 53 -9.10 -2.10 -7.89
N LEU A 54 -8.28 -1.27 -8.54
CA LEU A 54 -8.75 -0.23 -9.47
C LEU A 54 -9.36 -0.78 -10.77
N THR A 55 -8.95 -1.99 -11.18
CA THR A 55 -9.40 -2.60 -12.45
C THR A 55 -10.67 -3.43 -12.27
N ASN A 56 -10.84 -4.11 -11.13
CA ASN A 56 -11.88 -5.14 -10.96
C ASN A 56 -13.08 -4.69 -10.10
N SER A 57 -13.21 -3.40 -9.80
CA SER A 57 -14.32 -2.88 -9.03
C SER A 57 -14.86 -1.59 -9.61
N ASP A 58 -16.18 -1.57 -9.83
CA ASP A 58 -16.91 -0.39 -10.30
C ASP A 58 -17.16 0.61 -9.16
N ASN A 59 -17.03 0.17 -7.90
CA ASN A 59 -17.22 1.02 -6.72
C ASN A 59 -15.90 1.69 -6.30
N ARG A 60 -15.63 2.85 -6.92
CA ARG A 60 -14.41 3.62 -6.66
C ARG A 60 -14.22 4.02 -5.20
N SER A 61 -15.29 4.36 -4.49
CA SER A 61 -15.20 4.82 -3.10
C SER A 61 -14.75 3.69 -2.17
N GLU A 62 -15.32 2.50 -2.34
CA GLU A 62 -14.95 1.30 -1.59
C GLU A 62 -13.50 0.87 -1.91
N VAL A 63 -13.11 0.90 -3.18
CA VAL A 63 -11.73 0.63 -3.60
C VAL A 63 -10.76 1.59 -2.92
N MET A 64 -11.06 2.89 -2.94
CA MET A 64 -10.19 3.90 -2.35
C MET A 64 -10.09 3.72 -0.83
N TYR A 65 -11.19 3.33 -0.18
CA TYR A 65 -11.19 3.01 1.25
C TYR A 65 -10.32 1.79 1.56
N ILE A 66 -10.39 0.72 0.76
CA ILE A 66 -9.53 -0.46 0.92
C ILE A 66 -8.06 -0.09 0.70
N ILE A 67 -7.75 0.71 -0.32
CA ILE A 67 -6.38 1.20 -0.57
C ILE A 67 -5.89 2.01 0.64
N LYS A 68 -6.72 2.88 1.22
CA LYS A 68 -6.39 3.60 2.45
C LYS A 68 -6.05 2.64 3.59
N LEU A 69 -6.92 1.67 3.89
CA LEU A 69 -6.68 0.68 4.95
C LEU A 69 -5.39 -0.13 4.72
N PHE A 70 -5.13 -0.51 3.47
CA PHE A 70 -3.90 -1.21 3.09
C PHE A 70 -2.66 -0.35 3.37
N ILE A 71 -2.71 0.91 2.95
CA ILE A 71 -1.64 1.88 3.17
C ILE A 71 -1.38 2.09 4.67
N GLU A 72 -2.44 2.29 5.46
CA GLU A 72 -2.34 2.44 6.92
C GLU A 72 -1.77 1.19 7.58
N LYS A 73 -2.11 -0.01 7.10
CA LYS A 73 -1.57 -1.25 7.66
C LYS A 73 -0.07 -1.41 7.39
N PHE A 74 0.38 -1.16 6.17
CA PHE A 74 1.71 -1.56 5.71
C PHE A 74 2.72 -0.42 5.52
N TYR A 75 2.29 0.85 5.52
CA TYR A 75 3.14 1.99 5.17
C TYR A 75 3.05 3.17 6.16
N THR A 76 2.47 2.97 7.35
CA THR A 76 2.27 4.06 8.33
C THR A 76 3.59 4.78 8.69
N ASN A 77 4.69 4.06 8.83
CA ASN A 77 5.99 4.64 9.19
C ASN A 77 6.68 5.36 8.02
N GLU A 78 6.40 4.93 6.80
CA GLU A 78 6.93 5.54 5.58
C GLU A 78 6.17 6.82 5.22
N ILE A 79 4.89 6.92 5.60
CA ILE A 79 4.00 8.04 5.25
C ILE A 79 4.10 9.19 6.23
N SER A 80 4.48 8.94 7.49
CA SER A 80 4.68 10.02 8.47
C SER A 80 5.71 11.07 8.05
N HIS A 81 6.56 10.76 7.08
CA HIS A 81 7.57 11.66 6.52
C HIS A 81 7.19 12.28 5.17
N LEU A 82 6.13 11.80 4.52
CA LEU A 82 5.64 12.36 3.26
C LEU A 82 4.83 13.63 3.55
N LYS A 83 5.54 14.74 3.79
CA LYS A 83 4.95 16.07 3.69
C LYS A 83 4.94 16.46 2.22
N PHE A 84 3.77 16.45 1.59
CA PHE A 84 3.62 17.03 0.26
C PHE A 84 3.84 18.55 0.34
N GLU A 85 4.55 19.12 -0.62
CA GLU A 85 4.72 20.57 -0.72
C GLU A 85 3.38 21.24 -1.06
N GLU A 86 3.18 22.50 -0.67
CA GLU A 86 1.90 23.21 -0.90
C GLU A 86 1.46 23.24 -2.38
N ASN A 87 2.43 23.22 -3.30
CA ASN A 87 2.18 23.25 -4.74
C ASN A 87 1.99 21.86 -5.36
N ASP A 88 2.15 20.79 -4.59
CA ASP A 88 1.97 19.43 -5.08
C ASP A 88 0.48 19.12 -5.30
N ASN A 89 0.16 18.48 -6.42
CA ASN A 89 -1.19 18.02 -6.70
C ASN A 89 -1.66 16.96 -5.69
N LEU A 90 -0.73 16.21 -5.10
CA LEU A 90 -1.04 15.27 -4.02
C LEU A 90 -1.42 16.00 -2.71
N LYS A 91 -0.85 17.18 -2.44
CA LYS A 91 -1.26 18.01 -1.30
C LYS A 91 -2.70 18.49 -1.42
N LYS A 92 -3.12 18.85 -2.64
CA LYS A 92 -4.51 19.22 -2.92
C LYS A 92 -5.47 18.05 -2.65
N ILE A 93 -5.07 16.83 -3.02
CA ILE A 93 -5.87 15.62 -2.76
C ILE A 93 -5.92 15.33 -1.26
N GLU A 94 -4.80 15.44 -0.54
CA GLU A 94 -4.75 15.29 0.92
C GLU A 94 -5.72 16.25 1.62
N ASN A 95 -5.69 17.54 1.26
CA ASN A 95 -6.56 18.56 1.84
C ASN A 95 -8.04 18.26 1.61
N ILE A 96 -8.43 17.85 0.38
CA ILE A 96 -9.81 17.46 0.07
C ILE A 96 -10.25 16.27 0.93
N PHE A 97 -9.37 15.29 1.15
CA PHE A 97 -9.69 14.14 2.02
C PHE A 97 -9.89 14.55 3.47
N ILE A 98 -9.04 15.42 4.00
CA ILE A 98 -9.16 15.94 5.38
C ILE A 98 -10.48 16.71 5.54
N GLU A 99 -10.81 17.60 4.60
CA GLU A 99 -12.03 18.43 4.66
C GLU A 99 -13.33 17.62 4.61
N ASN A 100 -13.34 16.47 3.93
CA ASN A 100 -14.57 15.70 3.70
C ASN A 100 -14.76 14.51 4.66
N TYR A 101 -13.72 14.10 5.39
CA TYR A 101 -13.73 12.86 6.19
C TYR A 101 -13.11 12.99 7.59
N SER A 102 -12.88 14.21 8.07
CA SER A 102 -12.51 14.50 9.47
C SER A 102 -13.72 14.98 10.26
#